data_AF-A0A966R931-F1
#
_entry.id   AF-A0A966R931-F1
#
_cell.length_a   1.000
_cell.length_b   1.000
_cell.length_c   1.000
_cell.angle_alpha   90.00
_cell.angle_beta   90.00
_cell.angle_gamma   90.00
#
_symmetry.space_group_name_H-M   'P 1'
#
loop_
_entity.id
_entity.type
_entity.pdbx_description
1 polymer ?
#
loop_
_entity_poly.entity_id
_entity_poly.type
_entity_poly.pdbx_seq_one_letter_code
_entity_poly.pdbx_strand_id
1 'polypeptide(L)' 'ATQIRLWLLGRGISLAVVDAAVANSGNEAAMIQWEYSPYIERSHPLVEAIAASLGMAPVDVDAAFIEASSL' A
#
# COMPACT_ATOMS: atom_id res chain seq x y z
N ALA A 1 -1.04 8.30 -3.50
CA ALA A 1 -1.44 6.90 -3.65
C ALA A 1 -2.94 6.81 -3.34
N THR A 2 -3.75 7.66 -3.95
CA THR A 2 -5.15 7.86 -3.51
C THR A 2 -6.01 6.64 -3.77
N GLN A 3 -5.91 6.08 -4.98
CA GLN A 3 -6.68 4.91 -5.41
C GLN A 3 -6.45 3.68 -4.52
N ILE A 4 -5.20 3.34 -4.20
CA ILE A 4 -4.92 2.19 -3.33
C ILE A 4 -5.42 2.42 -1.90
N ARG A 5 -5.36 3.65 -1.39
CA ARG A 5 -5.91 4.00 -0.06
C ARG A 5 -7.42 3.82 -0.01
N LEU A 6 -8.12 4.29 -1.04
CA LEU A 6 -9.56 4.10 -1.16
C LEU A 6 -9.92 2.62 -1.29
N TRP A 7 -9.16 1.87 -2.07
CA TRP A 7 -9.35 0.43 -2.21
C TRP A 7 -9.18 -0.31 -0.88
N LEU A 8 -8.12 -0.02 -0.11
CA LEU A 8 -7.88 -0.59 1.21
C LEU A 8 -9.04 -0.29 2.18
N LEU A 9 -9.47 0.97 2.23
CA LEU A 9 -10.61 1.39 3.05
C LEU A 9 -11.90 0.69 2.63
N GLY A 10 -12.14 0.53 1.33
CA GLY A 10 -13.28 -0.20 0.78
C GLY A 10 -13.31 -1.69 1.15
N ARG A 11 -12.14 -2.28 1.43
CA ARG A 11 -11.99 -3.66 1.93
C ARG A 11 -11.96 -3.76 3.45
N GLY A 12 -12.19 -2.66 4.17
CA GLY A 12 -12.15 -2.61 5.63
C GLY A 12 -10.74 -2.67 6.22
N ILE A 13 -9.70 -2.49 5.41
CA ILE A 13 -8.31 -2.47 5.85
C ILE A 13 -7.98 -1.04 6.30
N SER A 14 -7.71 -0.86 7.59
CA SER A 14 -7.32 0.42 8.14
C SER A 14 -5.94 0.84 7.63
N LEU A 15 -5.81 2.11 7.24
CA LEU A 15 -4.51 2.67 6.86
C LEU A 15 -3.51 2.65 8.01
N ALA A 16 -3.96 2.60 9.27
CA ALA A 16 -3.08 2.47 10.43
C ALA A 16 -2.23 1.19 10.41
N VAL A 17 -2.74 0.10 9.79
CA VAL A 17 -1.96 -1.14 9.60
C VAL A 17 -0.83 -0.92 8.62
N VAL A 18 -1.09 -0.14 7.56
CA VAL A 18 -0.10 0.23 6.56
C VAL A 18 0.93 1.19 7.15
N ASP A 19 0.49 2.21 7.89
CA ASP A 19 1.37 3.18 8.54
C ASP A 19 2.34 2.47 9.51
N ALA A 20 1.85 1.49 10.28
CA ALA A 20 2.69 0.65 11.14
C ALA A 20 3.71 -0.19 10.34
N ALA A 21 3.29 -0.76 9.20
CA ALA A 21 4.20 -1.52 8.33
C ALA A 21 5.30 -0.63 7.73
N VAL A 22 4.95 0.59 7.30
CA VAL A 22 5.91 1.58 6.78
C VAL A 22 6.86 2.04 7.88
N ALA A 23 6.35 2.34 9.08
CA ALA A 23 7.16 2.76 10.22
C ALA A 23 8.15 1.66 10.66
N ASN A 24 7.71 0.40 10.66
CA ASN A 24 8.56 -0.74 11.00
C ASN A 24 9.69 -0.99 10.00
N SER A 25 9.62 -0.43 8.79
CA SER A 25 10.71 -0.55 7.82
C SER A 25 11.93 0.33 8.19
N GLY A 26 11.79 1.26 9.15
CA GLY A 26 12.86 2.17 9.56
C GLY A 26 13.35 3.12 8.47
N ASN A 27 12.58 3.29 7.40
CA ASN A 27 12.96 4.07 6.22
C ASN A 27 12.13 5.35 6.13
N GLU A 28 12.69 6.48 6.57
CA GLU A 28 12.03 7.78 6.52
C GLU A 28 11.61 8.19 5.11
N ALA A 29 12.37 7.80 4.07
CA ALA A 29 11.98 8.08 2.69
C ALA A 29 10.71 7.32 2.30
N ALA A 30 10.57 6.07 2.76
CA ALA A 30 9.36 5.28 2.54
C ALA A 30 8.15 5.87 3.28
N MET A 31 8.36 6.41 4.49
CA MET A 31 7.32 7.15 5.23
C MET A 31 6.89 8.41 4.48
N ILE A 32 7.83 9.24 4.05
CA ILE A 32 7.55 10.47 3.28
C ILE A 32 6.83 10.13 1.97
N GLN A 33 7.29 9.11 1.26
CA GLN A 33 6.65 8.68 0.01
C GLN A 33 5.24 8.15 0.25
N TRP A 34 5.04 7.37 1.32
CA TRP A 34 3.70 6.95 1.69
C TRP A 34 2.83 8.17 1.98
N GLU A 35 3.22 9.02 2.92
CA GLU A 35 2.45 10.19 3.36
C GLU A 35 2.10 11.14 2.21
N TYR A 36 3.09 11.52 1.40
CA TYR A 36 2.98 12.66 0.48
C TYR A 36 2.91 12.31 -1.00
N SER A 37 3.21 11.07 -1.40
CA SER A 37 3.21 10.76 -2.83
C SER A 37 1.78 10.68 -3.39
N PRO A 38 1.47 11.36 -4.51
CA PRO A 38 0.16 11.30 -5.15
C PRO A 38 -0.13 9.95 -5.83
N TYR A 39 0.90 9.17 -6.15
CA TYR A 39 0.80 7.80 -6.68
C TYR A 39 1.79 6.85 -5.97
N ILE A 40 1.59 5.55 -6.12
CA ILE A 40 2.57 4.54 -5.70
C ILE A 40 2.77 3.58 -6.86
N GLU A 41 4.01 3.28 -7.18
CA GLU A 41 4.32 2.30 -8.22
C GLU A 41 4.11 0.89 -7.67
N ARG A 42 3.59 0.01 -8.52
CA ARG A 42 3.38 -1.40 -8.20
C ARG A 42 4.67 -2.09 -7.73
N SER A 43 5.77 -1.80 -8.40
CA SER A 43 7.11 -2.34 -8.12
C SER A 43 7.80 -1.65 -6.95
N HIS A 44 7.12 -0.72 -6.27
CA HIS A 44 7.73 -0.01 -5.16
C HIS A 44 7.93 -0.97 -3.97
N PRO A 45 9.11 -1.00 -3.32
CA PRO A 45 9.40 -1.91 -2.20
C PRO A 45 8.38 -1.82 -1.05
N LEU A 46 7.77 -0.65 -0.88
CA LEU A 46 6.71 -0.44 0.11
C LEU A 46 5.47 -1.30 -0.15
N VAL A 47 5.12 -1.53 -1.42
CA VAL A 47 3.98 -2.36 -1.80
C VAL A 47 4.20 -3.80 -1.35
N GLU A 48 5.40 -4.33 -1.53
CA GLU A 48 5.76 -5.68 -1.08
C GLU A 48 5.70 -5.79 0.46
N ALA A 49 6.19 -4.78 1.18
CA ALA A 49 6.14 -4.75 2.64
C ALA A 49 4.69 -4.73 3.17
N ILE A 50 3.81 -3.95 2.52
CA ILE A 50 2.37 -3.89 2.86
C ILE A 50 1.68 -5.21 2.50
N ALA A 51 1.96 -5.77 1.33
CA ALA A 51 1.40 -7.05 0.92
C ALA A 51 1.76 -8.15 1.91
N ALA A 52 3.03 -8.21 2.33
CA ALA A 52 3.50 -9.17 3.32
C ALA A 52 2.80 -8.98 4.69
N SER A 53 2.61 -7.75 5.16
CA SER A 53 1.92 -7.49 6.43
C SER A 53 0.43 -7.85 6.40
N LEU A 54 -0.18 -7.79 5.22
CA LEU A 54 -1.56 -8.20 4.97
C LEU A 54 -1.72 -9.68 4.59
N GLY A 55 -0.61 -10.43 4.48
CA GLY A 55 -0.63 -11.84 4.07
C GLY A 55 -1.05 -12.06 2.61
N MET A 56 -0.90 -11.04 1.76
CA MET A 56 -1.23 -11.08 0.34
C MET A 56 -0.11 -11.72 -0.47
N ALA A 57 -0.48 -12.57 -1.44
CA ALA A 57 0.46 -13.06 -2.43
C ALA A 57 0.71 -12.00 -3.52
N PRO A 58 1.81 -12.08 -4.29
CA PRO A 58 2.09 -11.14 -5.38
C PRO A 58 0.93 -11.01 -6.38
N VAL A 59 0.24 -12.12 -6.68
CA VAL A 59 -0.93 -12.13 -7.56
C VAL A 59 -2.12 -11.33 -6.99
N ASP A 60 -2.27 -11.27 -5.68
CA ASP A 60 -3.34 -10.50 -5.03
C ASP A 60 -3.04 -9.00 -5.09
N VAL A 61 -1.76 -8.63 -5.01
CA VAL A 61 -1.30 -7.26 -5.26
C VAL A 61 -1.59 -6.88 -6.72
N ASP A 62 -1.46 -7.83 -7.65
CA ASP A 62 -1.83 -7.65 -9.06
C ASP A 62 -3.29 -7.29 -9.24
N ALA A 63 -4.18 -8.10 -8.68
CA ALA A 63 -5.60 -7.81 -8.67
C ALA A 63 -5.91 -6.46 -7.98
N ALA A 64 -5.29 -6.16 -6.83
CA ALA A 64 -5.57 -4.94 -6.06
C ALA A 64 -5.28 -3.66 -6.85
N PHE A 65 -4.15 -3.60 -7.59
CA PHE A 65 -3.82 -2.43 -8.41
C PHE A 65 -4.77 -2.26 -9.61
N ILE A 66 -5.22 -3.37 -10.21
CA ILE A 66 -6.20 -3.33 -11.31
C ILE A 66 -7.54 -2.81 -10.78
N GLU A 67 -8.03 -3.36 -9.68
CA GLU A 67 -9.28 -2.92 -9.06
C GLU A 67 -9.20 -1.45 -8.63
N ALA A 68 -8.11 -1.05 -7.96
CA ALA A 68 -7.90 0.32 -7.51
C ALA A 68 -7.84 1.32 -8.68
N SER A 69 -7.36 0.92 -9.85
CA SER A 69 -7.29 1.81 -11.02
C SER A 69 -8.66 2.29 -11.55
N SER A 70 -9.74 1.60 -11.13
CA SER A 70 -11.13 1.95 -11.49
C SER A 70 -11.82 2.91 -10.52
N LEU A 71 -11.13 3.32 -9.43
CA LEU A 71 -11.61 4.27 -8.42
C LEU A 71 -11.11 5.69 -8.70
#